data_AF-A0A7C2H6U3-F1
#
_entry.id   AF-A0A7C2H6U3-F1
#
_cell.length_a   1.000
_cell.length_b   1.000
_cell.length_c   1.000
_cell.angle_alpha   90.00
_cell.angle_beta   90.00
_cell.angle_gamma   90.00
#
_symmetry.space_group_name_H-M   'P 1'
#
loop_
_entity.id
_entity.type
_entity.pdbx_description
1 polymer ?
#
loop_
_entity_poly.entity_id
_entity_poly.type
_entity_poly.pdbx_seq_one_letter_code
_entity_poly.pdbx_strand_id
1 'polypeptide(L)'
;MDPATGQIVLERMLFSSTVYPADYGFIEGTLAGDGDTLDALVFVGEPTFPGCRIRARPVGLFRMRDEKGPDEKILCVPLRDPMWSQVRDLSDLNPNLLNEIEHFFAVYKELEGKEVATEGFGGREEALAVIGEARERAAHR
;
A
#
# COMPACT_ATOMS: atom_id res chain seq x y z
N MET A 1 7.23 -9.28 5.38
CA MET A 1 7.60 -10.71 5.21
C MET A 1 9.12 -10.78 5.28
N ASP A 2 9.70 -11.73 6.01
CA ASP A 2 11.16 -11.91 5.98
C ASP A 2 11.58 -12.45 4.60
N PRO A 3 12.39 -11.71 3.81
CA PRO A 3 12.79 -12.14 2.48
C PRO A 3 13.63 -13.43 2.49
N ALA A 4 14.35 -13.73 3.58
CA ALA A 4 15.22 -14.90 3.67
C ALA A 4 14.44 -16.19 3.91
N THR A 5 13.37 -16.13 4.71
CA THR A 5 12.60 -17.32 5.13
C THR A 5 11.22 -17.41 4.49
N GLY A 6 10.70 -16.32 3.93
CA GLY A 6 9.32 -16.21 3.45
C GLY A 6 8.28 -16.21 4.57
N GLN A 7 8.69 -16.08 5.83
CA GLN A 7 7.78 -16.13 6.98
C GLN A 7 7.24 -14.75 7.34
N ILE A 8 6.06 -14.74 7.99
CA ILE A 8 5.51 -13.55 8.62
C ILE A 8 6.19 -13.37 9.98
N VAL A 9 6.78 -12.20 10.19
CA VAL A 9 7.51 -11.83 11.41
C VAL A 9 6.90 -10.54 11.95
N LEU A 10 6.71 -10.47 13.27
CA LEU A 10 6.36 -9.22 13.94
C LEU A 10 7.60 -8.32 13.94
N GLU A 11 7.61 -7.31 13.07
CA GLU A 11 8.71 -6.34 13.00
C GLU A 11 8.70 -5.43 14.23
N ARG A 12 7.54 -4.86 14.56
CA ARG A 12 7.32 -3.98 15.72
C ARG A 12 5.83 -3.74 15.95
N MET A 13 5.51 -3.18 17.11
CA MET A 13 4.23 -2.51 17.35
C MET A 13 4.30 -1.06 16.85
N LEU A 14 3.16 -0.50 16.44
CA LEU A 14 3.06 0.95 16.20
C LEU A 14 3.24 1.69 17.53
N PHE A 15 4.01 2.78 17.52
CA PHE A 15 4.31 3.55 18.74
C PHE A 15 3.15 4.48 19.10
N SER A 16 2.29 4.78 18.13
CA SER A 16 1.04 5.52 18.28
C SER A 16 -0.16 4.59 18.44
N SER A 17 -1.25 5.11 19.00
CA SER A 17 -2.55 4.41 19.10
C SER A 17 -3.29 4.40 17.77
N THR A 18 -2.57 4.11 16.68
CA THR A 18 -3.11 4.01 15.32
C THR A 18 -3.21 2.55 14.90
N VAL A 19 -4.03 2.30 13.90
CA VAL A 19 -4.16 1.00 13.22
C VAL A 19 -4.18 1.25 11.72
N TYR A 20 -3.72 0.28 10.94
CA TYR A 20 -3.79 0.39 9.48
C TYR A 20 -5.26 0.51 9.04
N PRO A 21 -5.58 1.48 8.15
CA PRO A 21 -6.97 1.72 7.72
C PRO A 21 -7.49 0.68 6.72
N ALA A 22 -6.62 -0.19 6.21
CA ALA A 22 -6.94 -1.27 5.27
C ALA A 22 -5.93 -2.41 5.41
N ASP A 23 -6.22 -3.55 4.78
CA ASP A 23 -5.26 -4.64 4.69
C ASP A 23 -4.02 -4.17 3.91
N TYR A 24 -2.85 -4.41 4.50
CA TYR A 24 -1.57 -3.93 3.99
C TYR A 24 -0.66 -5.11 3.62
N GLY A 25 0.00 -5.00 2.46
CA GLY A 25 0.93 -6.00 1.99
C GLY A 25 1.75 -5.48 0.81
N PHE A 26 2.22 -6.40 -0.02
CA PHE A 26 3.08 -6.09 -1.16
C PHE A 26 2.62 -6.85 -2.42
N ILE A 27 3.04 -6.36 -3.58
CA ILE A 27 2.75 -6.97 -4.88
C ILE A 27 3.87 -7.93 -5.25
N GLU A 28 3.53 -9.22 -5.39
CA GLU A 28 4.48 -10.25 -5.80
C GLU A 28 5.11 -9.95 -7.17
N GLY A 29 6.40 -10.27 -7.32
CA GLY A 29 7.13 -10.09 -8.58
C GLY A 29 7.40 -8.62 -8.92
N THR A 30 7.51 -7.75 -7.93
CA THR A 30 7.83 -6.33 -8.11
C THR A 30 9.07 -5.94 -7.30
N LEU A 31 9.75 -4.90 -7.76
CA LEU A 31 10.87 -4.25 -7.08
C LEU A 31 10.65 -2.73 -7.14
N ALA A 32 10.36 -2.11 -6.01
CA ALA A 32 10.19 -0.67 -5.85
C ALA A 32 11.54 0.07 -5.97
N GLY A 33 11.49 1.40 -6.01
CA GLY A 33 12.68 2.24 -6.19
C GLY A 33 13.65 2.22 -5.01
N ASP A 34 13.16 1.87 -3.82
CA ASP A 34 13.92 1.70 -2.58
C ASP A 34 14.58 0.31 -2.45
N GLY A 35 14.29 -0.61 -3.37
CA GLY A 35 14.83 -1.97 -3.40
C GLY A 35 13.98 -3.01 -2.67
N ASP A 36 12.86 -2.62 -2.08
CA ASP A 36 11.87 -3.51 -1.47
C ASP A 36 10.77 -3.91 -2.49
N THR A 37 9.86 -4.80 -2.11
CA THR A 37 8.68 -5.12 -2.93
C THR A 37 7.69 -3.97 -2.90
N LEU A 38 7.01 -3.68 -4.02
CA LEU A 38 6.04 -2.58 -4.09
C LEU A 38 4.86 -2.80 -3.13
N ASP A 39 4.59 -1.81 -2.28
CA ASP A 39 3.54 -1.85 -1.27
C ASP A 39 2.14 -1.68 -1.85
N ALA A 40 1.14 -2.27 -1.17
CA ALA A 40 -0.25 -2.13 -1.52
C ALA A 40 -1.18 -2.10 -0.28
N LEU A 41 -2.19 -1.22 -0.34
CA LEU A 41 -3.36 -1.26 0.52
C LEU A 41 -4.53 -1.87 -0.26
N VAL A 42 -5.23 -2.83 0.34
CA VAL A 42 -6.43 -3.45 -0.25
C VAL A 42 -7.64 -3.15 0.63
N PHE A 43 -8.61 -2.43 0.08
CA PHE A 43 -9.85 -2.10 0.79
C PHE A 43 -10.76 -3.33 0.82
N VAL A 44 -10.83 -4.00 1.96
CA VAL A 44 -11.63 -5.20 2.19
C VAL A 44 -12.86 -4.88 3.03
N GLY A 45 -13.95 -5.60 2.84
CA GLY A 45 -15.13 -5.46 3.70
C GLY A 45 -14.93 -6.02 5.11
N GLU A 46 -14.07 -7.05 5.23
CA GLU A 46 -13.69 -7.68 6.49
C GLU A 46 -12.17 -7.93 6.48
N PRO A 47 -11.44 -7.70 7.58
CA PRO A 47 -9.99 -7.89 7.64
C PRO A 47 -9.58 -9.32 7.29
N THR A 48 -8.51 -9.47 6.52
CA THR A 48 -7.91 -10.79 6.29
C THR A 48 -6.82 -11.10 7.32
N PHE A 49 -6.17 -12.26 7.18
CA PHE A 49 -5.04 -12.67 8.02
C PHE A 49 -3.70 -12.48 7.28
N PRO A 50 -2.60 -12.17 7.99
CA PRO A 50 -1.28 -12.06 7.37
C PRO A 50 -0.88 -13.30 6.57
N GLY A 51 -0.41 -13.10 5.34
CA GLY A 51 -0.08 -14.17 4.40
C GLY A 51 -1.24 -14.59 3.47
N CYS A 52 -2.44 -14.03 3.65
CA CYS A 52 -3.53 -14.19 2.70
C CYS A 52 -3.19 -13.50 1.37
N ARG A 53 -3.26 -14.24 0.25
CA ARG A 53 -3.07 -13.67 -1.10
C ARG A 53 -4.39 -13.15 -1.64
N ILE A 54 -4.47 -11.84 -1.88
CA ILE A 54 -5.67 -11.21 -2.41
C ILE A 54 -5.49 -10.91 -3.90
N ARG A 55 -6.43 -11.40 -4.72
CA ARG A 55 -6.53 -10.95 -6.12
C ARG A 55 -7.25 -9.61 -6.14
N ALA A 56 -6.51 -8.55 -6.45
CA ALA A 56 -7.00 -7.18 -6.36
C ALA A 56 -6.84 -6.40 -7.67
N ARG A 57 -7.62 -5.32 -7.81
CA ARG A 57 -7.56 -4.34 -8.89
C ARG A 57 -6.99 -3.03 -8.34
N PRO A 58 -5.92 -2.49 -8.93
CA PRO A 58 -5.46 -1.14 -8.64
C PRO A 58 -6.52 -0.10 -9.05
N VAL A 59 -6.76 0.87 -8.18
CA VAL A 59 -7.69 1.99 -8.39
C VAL A 59 -7.02 3.35 -8.20
N GLY A 60 -5.81 3.37 -7.65
CA GLY A 60 -4.98 4.56 -7.55
C GLY A 60 -3.66 4.29 -6.83
N LEU A 61 -2.98 5.38 -6.49
CA LEU A 61 -1.65 5.40 -5.91
C LEU A 61 -1.62 6.43 -4.79
N PHE A 62 -0.95 6.12 -3.69
CA PHE A 62 -0.60 7.08 -2.65
C PHE A 62 0.91 7.25 -2.63
N ARG A 63 1.38 8.50 -2.58
CA ARG A 63 2.80 8.84 -2.55
C ARG A 63 3.16 9.48 -1.24
N MET A 64 4.29 9.05 -0.69
CA MET A 64 4.91 9.69 0.44
C MET A 64 6.43 9.60 0.33
N ARG A 65 7.10 10.27 1.25
CA ARG A 65 8.54 10.21 1.44
C ARG A 65 8.84 9.96 2.90
N ASP A 66 9.76 9.04 3.16
CA ASP A 66 10.29 8.78 4.50
C ASP A 66 11.84 8.88 4.51
N GLU A 67 12.46 8.44 5.60
CA GLU A 67 13.91 8.48 5.77
C GLU A 67 14.71 7.67 4.72
N LYS A 68 14.07 6.74 4.00
CA LYS A 68 14.68 5.92 2.94
C LYS A 68 14.47 6.48 1.54
N GLY A 69 13.57 7.46 1.37
CA GLY A 69 13.30 8.08 0.08
C GLY A 69 11.83 8.04 -0.32
N PRO A 70 11.52 8.06 -1.63
CA PRO A 70 10.16 7.90 -2.13
C PRO A 70 9.57 6.55 -1.71
N ASP A 71 8.33 6.57 -1.23
CA ASP A 71 7.58 5.40 -0.79
C ASP A 71 6.18 5.45 -1.42
N GLU A 72 5.92 4.51 -2.32
CA GLU A 72 4.74 4.45 -3.18
C GLU A 72 3.86 3.27 -2.77
N LYS A 73 2.57 3.54 -2.58
CA LYS A 73 1.60 2.54 -2.12
C LYS A 73 0.45 2.43 -3.09
N ILE A 74 0.28 1.25 -3.68
CA ILE A 74 -0.83 1.00 -4.60
C ILE A 74 -2.12 0.83 -3.83
N LEU A 75 -3.15 1.60 -4.20
CA LEU A 75 -4.49 1.49 -3.63
C LEU A 75 -5.30 0.50 -4.48
N CYS A 76 -5.85 -0.52 -3.83
CA CYS A 76 -6.48 -1.66 -4.47
C CYS A 76 -7.86 -1.98 -3.88
N VAL A 77 -8.69 -2.65 -4.68
CA VAL A 77 -9.92 -3.31 -4.23
C VAL A 77 -9.94 -4.80 -4.63
N PRO A 78 -10.58 -5.70 -3.86
CA PRO A 78 -10.70 -7.12 -4.22
C PRO A 78 -11.47 -7.33 -5.52
N LEU A 79 -11.02 -8.27 -6.36
CA LEU A 79 -11.67 -8.56 -7.65
C LEU A 79 -13.06 -9.19 -7.54
N ARG A 80 -13.36 -9.87 -6.43
CA ARG A 80 -14.56 -10.70 -6.26
C ARG A 80 -15.39 -10.35 -5.03
N ASP A 81 -15.17 -9.17 -4.47
CA ASP A 81 -16.04 -8.65 -3.42
C ASP A 81 -17.15 -7.79 -4.07
N PRO A 82 -18.44 -8.17 -3.91
CA PRO A 82 -19.56 -7.41 -4.47
C PRO A 82 -19.58 -5.94 -4.04
N MET A 83 -19.13 -5.63 -2.82
CA MET A 83 -19.11 -4.26 -2.29
C MET A 83 -18.20 -3.33 -3.10
N TRP A 84 -17.12 -3.88 -3.65
CA TRP A 84 -16.13 -3.12 -4.41
C TRP A 84 -16.26 -3.27 -5.93
N SER A 85 -17.28 -4.00 -6.40
CA SER A 85 -17.44 -4.36 -7.81
C SER A 85 -17.48 -3.15 -8.76
N GLN A 86 -18.07 -2.04 -8.30
CA GLN A 86 -18.23 -0.81 -9.08
C GLN A 86 -17.02 0.13 -9.04
N VAL A 87 -16.11 -0.02 -8.07
CA VAL A 87 -14.97 0.90 -7.88
C VAL A 87 -13.91 0.65 -8.94
N ARG A 88 -13.67 1.63 -9.81
CA ARG A 88 -12.66 1.59 -10.88
C ARG A 88 -11.54 2.58 -10.65
N ASP A 89 -11.82 3.70 -10.01
CA ASP A 89 -10.87 4.80 -9.80
C ASP A 89 -11.08 5.43 -8.42
N LEU A 90 -10.14 6.28 -7.97
CA LEU A 90 -10.21 6.96 -6.67
C LEU A 90 -11.48 7.81 -6.51
N SER A 91 -12.02 8.35 -7.59
CA SER A 91 -13.27 9.13 -7.58
C SER A 91 -14.50 8.32 -7.19
N ASP A 92 -14.43 6.99 -7.29
CA ASP A 92 -15.51 6.09 -6.88
C ASP A 92 -15.47 5.78 -5.37
N LEU A 93 -14.43 6.22 -4.66
CA LEU A 93 -14.24 6.00 -3.24
C LEU A 93 -14.86 7.13 -2.41
N ASN A 94 -15.18 6.81 -1.16
CA ASN A 94 -15.52 7.83 -0.19
C ASN A 94 -14.28 8.73 0.07
N PRO A 95 -14.36 10.06 -0.12
CA PRO A 95 -13.22 10.95 0.12
C PRO A 95 -12.70 10.89 1.56
N ASN A 96 -13.53 10.55 2.54
CA ASN A 96 -13.08 10.37 3.92
C ASN A 96 -12.11 9.20 4.07
N LEU A 97 -12.26 8.13 3.28
CA LEU A 97 -11.30 7.02 3.28
C LEU A 97 -9.92 7.49 2.81
N LEU A 98 -9.87 8.36 1.81
CA LEU A 98 -8.60 8.94 1.33
C LEU A 98 -7.98 9.83 2.40
N ASN A 99 -8.78 10.66 3.07
CA ASN A 99 -8.30 11.49 4.18
C ASN A 99 -7.75 10.63 5.34
N GLU A 100 -8.41 9.52 5.68
CA GLU A 100 -7.95 8.59 6.73
C GLU A 100 -6.61 7.93 6.36
N ILE A 101 -6.45 7.52 5.10
CA ILE A 101 -5.19 6.93 4.60
C ILE A 101 -4.06 7.96 4.67
N GLU A 102 -4.28 9.17 4.17
CA GLU A 102 -3.28 10.23 4.19
C GLU A 102 -2.90 10.59 5.63
N HIS A 103 -3.89 10.75 6.51
CA HIS A 103 -3.64 11.07 7.91
C HIS A 103 -2.87 9.96 8.63
N PHE A 104 -3.23 8.69 8.42
CA PHE A 104 -2.51 7.56 9.00
C PHE A 104 -1.02 7.60 8.65
N PHE A 105 -0.69 7.71 7.36
CA PHE A 105 0.70 7.74 6.92
C PHE A 105 1.46 9.01 7.34
N ALA A 106 0.76 10.11 7.59
CA ALA A 106 1.37 11.33 8.13
C ALA A 106 1.80 11.21 9.60
N VAL A 107 1.18 10.32 10.40
CA VAL A 107 1.40 10.28 11.86
C VAL A 107 1.90 8.95 12.42
N TYR A 108 1.79 7.83 11.68
CA TYR A 108 2.05 6.49 12.25
C TYR A 108 3.48 6.29 12.78
N LYS A 109 4.45 7.02 12.22
CA LYS A 109 5.87 7.01 12.58
C LYS A 109 6.29 8.17 13.49
N GLU A 110 5.39 9.09 13.84
CA GLU A 110 5.72 10.32 14.57
C GLU A 110 6.37 10.02 15.94
N LEU A 111 5.79 9.08 16.71
CA LEU A 111 6.32 8.69 18.02
C LEU A 111 7.59 7.81 17.94
N GLU A 112 7.99 7.37 16.74
CA GLU A 112 9.32 6.78 16.50
C GLU A 112 10.41 7.84 16.30
N GLY A 113 10.04 9.14 16.26
CA GLY A 113 10.95 10.23 15.97
C GLY A 113 11.37 10.28 14.50
N LYS A 114 10.56 9.71 13.60
CA LYS A 114 10.82 9.66 12.17
C LYS A 114 9.92 10.64 11.43
N GLU A 115 10.51 11.37 10.49
CA GLU A 115 9.79 12.30 9.63
C GLU A 115 9.25 11.60 8.40
N VAL A 116 8.01 11.93 8.06
CA VAL A 116 7.31 11.47 6.87
C VAL A 116 6.63 12.66 6.21
N ALA A 117 6.57 12.67 4.88
CA ALA A 117 5.87 13.70 4.12
C ALA A 117 4.94 13.06 3.10
N THR A 118 3.65 13.44 3.12
CA THR A 118 2.68 12.98 2.11
C THR A 118 2.84 13.81 0.84
N GLU A 119 2.86 13.14 -0.32
CA GLU A 119 2.97 13.76 -1.64
C GLU A 119 1.64 13.64 -2.43
N GLY A 120 0.59 13.11 -1.79
CA GLY A 120 -0.77 13.06 -2.30
C GLY A 120 -1.10 11.77 -3.08
N PHE A 121 -2.21 11.83 -3.82
CA PHE A 121 -2.77 10.70 -4.55
C PHE A 121 -2.55 10.81 -6.06
N GLY A 122 -2.29 9.68 -6.70
CA GLY A 122 -2.25 9.49 -8.15
C GLY A 122 -3.37 8.58 -8.64
N GLY A 123 -3.75 8.75 -9.91
CA GLY A 123 -4.82 7.98 -10.53
C GLY A 123 -4.45 6.52 -10.81
N ARG A 124 -5.42 5.74 -11.29
CA ARG A 124 -5.20 4.33 -11.66
C ARG A 124 -4.14 4.14 -12.73
N GLU A 125 -4.05 5.03 -13.70
CA GLU A 125 -3.05 4.95 -14.78
C GLU A 125 -1.63 5.08 -14.23
N GLU A 126 -1.41 6.02 -13.32
CA GLU A 126 -0.12 6.19 -12.62
C GLU A 126 0.21 4.95 -11.77
N ALA A 127 -0.77 4.40 -11.06
CA ALA A 127 -0.59 3.17 -10.30
C ALA A 127 -0.16 1.99 -11.19
N LEU A 128 -0.76 1.85 -12.37
CA LEU A 128 -0.40 0.81 -13.33
C LEU A 128 1.00 1.02 -13.92
N ALA A 129 1.41 2.27 -14.16
CA ALA A 129 2.76 2.61 -14.60
C ALA A 129 3.80 2.20 -13.55
N VAL A 130 3.59 2.58 -12.27
CA VAL A 130 4.48 2.22 -11.15
C VAL A 130 4.59 0.70 -10.99
N ILE A 131 3.48 -0.04 -11.10
CA ILE A 131 3.51 -1.52 -11.08
C ILE A 131 4.31 -2.08 -12.26
N GLY A 132 4.16 -1.50 -13.46
CA GLY A 132 4.90 -1.90 -14.66
C GLY A 132 6.41 -1.73 -14.48
N GLU A 133 6.83 -0.53 -14.10
CA GLU A 133 8.24 -0.20 -13.81
C GLU A 133 8.82 -1.12 -12.73
N ALA A 134 8.05 -1.38 -11.65
CA ALA A 134 8.50 -2.25 -10.58
C ALA A 134 8.66 -3.71 -11.03
N ARG A 135 7.82 -4.20 -11.95
CA ARG A 135 7.96 -5.54 -12.55
C ARG A 135 9.16 -5.62 -13.48
N GLU A 136 9.40 -4.59 -14.28
CA GLU A 136 10.58 -4.51 -15.14
C GLU A 136 11.86 -4.54 -14.30
N ARG A 137 11.93 -3.73 -13.24
CA ARG A 137 13.05 -3.76 -12.29
C ARG A 137 13.27 -5.15 -11.68
N ALA A 138 12.20 -5.83 -11.28
CA ALA A 138 12.29 -7.18 -10.70
C ALA A 138 12.78 -8.23 -11.70
N ALA A 139 12.47 -8.08 -13.00
CA ALA A 139 12.89 -9.02 -14.04
C ALA A 139 14.38 -8.92 -14.40
N HIS A 140 15.03 -7.82 -14.04
CA HIS A 140 16.46 -7.57 -14.31
C HIS A 140 17.37 -7.84 -13.10
N ARG A 141 16.83 -8.45 -12.03
CA ARG A 141 17.56 -8.83 -10.81
C ARG A 141 17.81 -10.33 -10.77
#